data_AF-A0A388SC65-F1
#
_entry.id   AF-A0A388SC65-F1
#
_cell.length_a   1.000
_cell.length_b   1.000
_cell.length_c   1.000
_cell.angle_alpha   90.00
_cell.angle_beta   90.00
_cell.angle_gamma   90.00
#
_symmetry.space_group_name_H-M   'P 1'
#
loop_
_entity.id
_entity.type
_entity.pdbx_description
1 polymer ?
#
loop_
_entity_poly.entity_id
_entity_poly.type
_entity_poly.pdbx_seq_one_letter_code
_entity_poly.pdbx_strand_id
1 'polypeptide(L)'
;MPKLVLYAAAAIIAAAALPLPYGIYVFIRIIGTIAFAYLAYESWRQEHELLPWAYGAAAILFNPIIPIHLSKTLWTVIDLAAAAVIFFSTEKFSKEA
;
A
#
# COMPACT_ATOMS: atom_id res chain seq x y z
N MET A 1 -12.85 1.30 -4.57
CA MET A 1 -12.39 2.67 -4.30
C MET A 1 -12.29 3.39 -5.64
N PRO A 2 -12.62 4.70 -5.71
CA PRO A 2 -12.35 5.48 -6.90
C PRO A 2 -10.84 5.46 -7.20
N LYS A 3 -10.46 5.34 -8.47
CA LYS A 3 -9.04 5.26 -8.89
C LYS A 3 -8.22 6.45 -8.38
N LEU A 4 -8.84 7.64 -8.37
CA LEU A 4 -8.24 8.86 -7.83
C LEU A 4 -7.73 8.67 -6.39
N VAL A 5 -8.46 7.93 -5.56
CA VAL A 5 -8.08 7.68 -4.16
C VAL A 5 -6.87 6.74 -4.08
N LEU A 6 -6.76 5.75 -4.96
CA LEU A 6 -5.61 4.86 -5.01
C LEU A 6 -4.35 5.57 -5.55
N TYR A 7 -4.48 6.44 -6.54
CA TYR A 7 -3.35 7.28 -6.98
C TYR A 7 -2.91 8.25 -5.89
N ALA A 8 -3.85 8.87 -5.18
CA ALA A 8 -3.53 9.72 -4.03
C ALA A 8 -2.81 8.92 -2.93
N ALA A 9 -3.28 7.70 -2.63
CA ALA A 9 -2.63 6.81 -1.68
C ALA A 9 -1.21 6.45 -2.11
N ALA A 10 -0.99 6.10 -3.39
CA ALA A 10 0.33 5.82 -3.93
C ALA A 10 1.27 7.03 -3.79
N ALA A 11 0.80 8.23 -4.12
CA ALA A 11 1.59 9.46 -3.97
C ALA A 11 1.93 9.78 -2.50
N ILE A 12 0.98 9.62 -1.59
CA ILE A 12 1.18 9.84 -0.15
C ILE A 12 2.17 8.81 0.42
N ILE A 13 2.08 7.54 0.01
CA ILE A 13 3.01 6.50 0.44
C ILE A 13 4.42 6.77 -0.11
N ALA A 14 4.55 7.21 -1.36
CA ALA A 14 5.84 7.60 -1.92
C ALA A 14 6.49 8.77 -1.16
N ALA A 15 5.67 9.68 -0.60
CA ALA A 15 6.17 10.78 0.23
C ALA A 15 6.85 10.30 1.53
N ALA A 16 6.67 9.04 1.95
CA ALA A 16 7.37 8.43 3.09
C ALA A 16 8.90 8.37 2.91
N ALA A 17 9.40 8.50 1.68
CA ALA A 17 10.83 8.62 1.40
C ALA A 17 11.45 9.92 1.94
N LEU A 18 10.63 10.94 2.21
CA LEU A 18 11.07 12.22 2.76
C LEU A 18 11.32 12.11 4.28
N PRO A 19 12.17 12.98 4.86
CA PRO A 19 12.37 13.04 6.31
C PRO A 19 11.15 13.67 6.99
N LEU A 20 10.12 12.86 7.23
CA LEU A 20 8.86 13.29 7.85
C LEU A 20 8.87 13.07 9.38
N PRO A 21 8.13 13.89 10.14
CA PRO A 21 7.85 13.65 11.56
C PRO A 21 7.19 12.28 11.78
N TYR A 22 7.49 11.66 12.92
CA TYR A 22 7.00 10.31 13.24
C TYR A 22 5.47 10.16 13.13
N GLY A 23 4.70 11.15 13.59
CA GLY A 23 3.24 11.12 13.48
C GLY A 23 2.72 11.05 12.04
N ILE A 24 3.38 11.74 11.11
CA ILE A 24 3.03 11.68 9.67
C ILE A 24 3.35 10.29 9.11
N TYR A 25 4.44 9.66 9.57
CA TYR A 25 4.79 8.30 9.17
C TYR A 25 3.71 7.29 9.58
N VAL A 26 3.18 7.40 10.80
CA VAL A 26 2.06 6.55 11.28
C VAL A 26 0.80 6.78 10.44
N PHE A 27 0.52 8.02 10.03
CA PHE A 27 -0.61 8.29 9.13
C PHE A 27 -0.43 7.63 7.75
N ILE A 28 0.77 7.69 7.18
CA ILE A 28 1.08 7.01 5.91
C ILE A 28 0.89 5.49 6.04
N ARG A 29 1.27 4.91 7.18
CA ARG A 29 1.03 3.49 7.49
C ARG A 29 -0.44 3.11 7.43
N ILE A 30 -1.30 3.90 8.08
CA ILE A 30 -2.75 3.69 8.06
C ILE A 30 -3.28 3.70 6.61
N ILE A 31 -2.85 4.68 5.81
CA ILE A 31 -3.24 4.77 4.39
C ILE A 31 -2.76 3.53 3.63
N GLY A 32 -1.51 3.11 3.80
CA GLY A 32 -0.95 1.91 3.20
C GLY A 32 -1.74 0.65 3.55
N THR A 33 -2.05 0.46 4.84
CA THR A 33 -2.86 -0.67 5.30
C THR A 33 -4.25 -0.68 4.66
N ILE A 34 -4.95 0.45 4.63
CA ILE A 34 -6.29 0.54 4.03
C ILE A 34 -6.22 0.26 2.51
N ALA A 35 -5.24 0.85 1.82
CA ALA A 35 -5.06 0.67 0.38
C ALA A 35 -4.78 -0.81 0.03
N PHE A 36 -3.85 -1.46 0.75
CA PHE A 36 -3.54 -2.86 0.51
C PHE A 36 -4.66 -3.81 0.95
N ALA A 37 -5.38 -3.52 2.03
CA ALA A 37 -6.56 -4.30 2.41
C ALA A 37 -7.67 -4.21 1.34
N TYR A 38 -7.87 -3.03 0.77
CA TYR A 38 -8.80 -2.86 -0.35
C TYR A 38 -8.35 -3.64 -1.60
N LEU A 39 -7.07 -3.55 -1.98
CA LEU A 39 -6.53 -4.31 -3.12
C LEU A 39 -6.61 -5.83 -2.90
N ALA A 40 -6.37 -6.29 -1.67
CA ALA A 40 -6.55 -7.70 -1.31
C ALA A 40 -7.98 -8.16 -1.55
N TYR A 41 -8.96 -7.40 -1.04
CA TYR A 41 -10.38 -7.69 -1.24
C TYR A 41 -10.79 -7.65 -2.71
N GLU A 42 -10.35 -6.63 -3.46
CA GLU A 42 -10.66 -6.49 -4.88
C GLU A 42 -10.08 -7.65 -5.69
N SER A 43 -8.82 -8.01 -5.46
CA SER A 43 -8.18 -9.13 -6.16
C SER A 43 -8.81 -10.48 -5.83
N TRP A 44 -9.34 -10.64 -4.60
CA TRP A 44 -10.05 -11.85 -4.20
C TRP A 44 -11.40 -11.95 -4.91
N ARG A 45 -12.11 -10.82 -5.03
CA ARG A 45 -13.36 -10.73 -5.77
C ARG A 45 -13.19 -11.04 -7.26
N GLN A 46 -12.02 -10.75 -7.82
CA GLN A 46 -11.65 -11.08 -9.21
C GLN A 46 -11.03 -12.49 -9.34
N GLU A 47 -11.19 -13.34 -8.32
CA GLU A 47 -10.76 -14.75 -8.31
C GLU A 47 -9.26 -14.97 -8.59
N HIS A 48 -8.42 -13.99 -8.28
CA HIS A 48 -6.98 -14.21 -8.31
C HIS A 48 -6.54 -15.09 -7.15
N GLU A 49 -5.78 -16.14 -7.44
CA GLU A 49 -5.33 -17.09 -6.39
C GLU A 49 -4.26 -16.48 -5.46
N LEU A 50 -3.24 -15.82 -6.01
CA LEU A 50 -2.06 -15.39 -5.25
C LEU A 50 -2.07 -13.92 -4.83
N LEU A 51 -2.67 -13.03 -5.63
CA LEU A 51 -2.68 -11.59 -5.37
C LEU A 51 -3.33 -11.18 -4.05
N PRO A 52 -4.45 -11.79 -3.60
CA PRO A 52 -5.07 -11.43 -2.34
C PRO A 52 -4.14 -11.65 -1.15
N TRP A 53 -3.38 -12.74 -1.16
CA TRP A 53 -2.42 -13.07 -0.12
C TRP A 53 -1.22 -12.10 -0.14
N ALA A 54 -0.71 -11.75 -1.32
CA ALA A 54 0.37 -10.78 -1.44
C ALA A 54 -0.03 -9.39 -0.91
N TYR A 55 -1.22 -8.90 -1.29
CA TYR A 55 -1.73 -7.64 -0.78
C TYR A 55 -2.09 -7.71 0.71
N GLY A 56 -2.63 -8.84 1.19
CA GLY A 56 -2.87 -9.07 2.61
C GLY A 56 -1.59 -9.00 3.44
N ALA A 57 -0.51 -9.63 2.98
CA ALA A 57 0.80 -9.55 3.62
C ALA A 57 1.34 -8.10 3.64
N ALA A 58 1.16 -7.35 2.55
CA ALA A 58 1.52 -5.94 2.50
C ALA A 58 0.69 -5.08 3.46
N ALA A 59 -0.61 -5.36 3.60
CA ALA A 59 -1.47 -4.67 4.57
C ALA A 59 -1.02 -4.89 6.01
N ILE A 60 -0.60 -6.12 6.34
CA ILE A 60 0.00 -6.48 7.64
C ILE A 60 1.32 -5.75 7.84
N LEU A 61 2.19 -5.73 6.82
CA LEU A 61 3.48 -5.05 6.87
C LEU A 61 3.34 -3.56 7.20
N PHE A 62 2.34 -2.89 6.61
CA PHE A 62 2.06 -1.48 6.86
C PHE A 62 1.22 -1.23 8.14
N ASN A 63 0.74 -2.25 8.84
CA ASN A 63 -0.17 -2.06 9.96
C ASN A 63 0.53 -1.39 11.16
N PRO A 64 0.05 -0.21 11.63
CA PRO A 64 0.69 0.52 12.73
C PRO A 64 0.46 -0.10 14.12
N ILE A 65 -0.49 -1.05 14.27
CA ILE A 65 -0.77 -1.71 15.54
C ILE A 65 0.41 -2.59 15.98
N ILE A 66 1.08 -3.23 15.01
CA ILE A 66 2.24 -4.09 15.24
C ILE A 66 3.39 -3.52 14.39
N PRO A 67 4.09 -2.48 14.87
CA PRO A 67 5.12 -1.81 14.08
C PRO A 67 6.33 -2.72 13.88
N ILE A 68 6.67 -2.97 12.61
CA ILE A 68 7.86 -3.71 12.22
C ILE A 68 9.05 -2.72 12.15
N HIS A 69 10.05 -2.98 12.98
CA HIS A 69 11.23 -2.13 13.09
C HIS A 69 12.27 -2.55 12.05
N LEU A 70 12.36 -1.79 10.96
CA LEU A 70 13.38 -1.92 9.93
C LEU A 70 14.21 -0.64 9.85
N SER A 71 15.38 -0.72 9.21
CA SER A 71 16.18 0.46 8.94
C SER A 71 15.40 1.44 8.05
N LYS A 72 15.64 2.74 8.22
CA LYS A 72 15.00 3.79 7.42
C LYS A 72 15.17 3.54 5.91
N THR A 73 16.38 3.15 5.50
CA THR A 73 16.69 2.83 4.09
C THR A 73 15.82 1.71 3.55
N LEU A 74 15.64 0.62 4.31
CA LEU A 74 14.81 -0.49 3.88
C LEU A 74 13.34 -0.09 3.79
N TRP A 75 12.86 0.69 4.77
CA TRP A 75 11.51 1.23 4.74
C TRP A 75 11.27 2.16 3.55
N THR A 76 12.21 3.04 3.21
CA THR A 76 12.12 3.87 2.01
C THR A 76 11.96 3.02 0.74
N VAL A 77 12.73 1.93 0.60
CA VAL A 77 12.60 1.02 -0.55
C VAL A 77 11.23 0.34 -0.57
N ILE A 78 10.76 -0.15 0.58
CA ILE A 78 9.45 -0.78 0.70
C ILE A 78 8.32 0.21 0.37
N ASP A 79 8.39 1.43 0.88
CA ASP A 79 7.36 2.45 0.67
C ASP A 79 7.29 2.85 -0.82
N LEU A 80 8.43 3.00 -1.50
CA LEU A 80 8.46 3.27 -2.95
C LEU A 80 7.95 2.09 -3.78
N ALA A 81 8.34 0.86 -3.43
CA ALA A 81 7.83 -0.35 -4.08
C ALA A 81 6.32 -0.50 -3.89
N ALA A 82 5.81 -0.22 -2.68
CA ALA A 82 4.40 -0.25 -2.36
C ALA A 82 3.60 0.78 -3.18
N ALA A 83 4.11 2.01 -3.30
CA ALA A 83 3.51 3.04 -4.14
C ALA A 83 3.41 2.60 -5.61
N ALA A 84 4.47 2.01 -6.16
CA ALA A 84 4.48 1.49 -7.52
C ALA A 84 3.45 0.34 -7.69
N VAL A 85 3.41 -0.60 -6.75
CA VAL A 85 2.44 -1.71 -6.77
C VAL A 85 1.01 -1.18 -6.77
N ILE A 86 0.66 -0.25 -5.88
CA ILE A 86 -0.69 0.34 -5.83
C ILE A 86 -1.03 1.02 -7.16
N PHE A 87 -0.09 1.75 -7.75
CA PHE A 87 -0.27 2.43 -9.03
C PHE A 87 -0.58 1.42 -10.15
N PHE A 88 0.26 0.40 -10.34
CA PHE A 88 0.07 -0.60 -11.41
C PHE A 88 -1.15 -1.51 -11.18
N SER A 89 -1.46 -1.85 -9.93
CA SER A 89 -2.68 -2.61 -9.59
C SER A 89 -3.94 -1.83 -9.93
N THR A 90 -3.93 -0.51 -9.75
CA THR A 90 -5.07 0.36 -10.11
C THR A 90 -5.33 0.33 -11.62
N GLU A 91 -4.28 0.32 -12.44
CA GLU A 91 -4.38 0.18 -13.90
C GLU A 91 -4.87 -1.21 -14.31
N LYS A 92 -4.37 -2.27 -13.65
CA LYS A 92 -4.76 -3.64 -13.96
C LYS A 92 -6.25 -3.86 -13.71
N PHE A 93 -6.71 -3.56 -12.49
CA PHE A 93 -8.11 -3.75 -12.10
C PHE A 93 -9.07 -2.78 -12.79
N SER A 94 -8.55 -1.69 -13.36
CA SER A 94 -9.32 -0.83 -14.26
C SER A 94 -9.63 -1.47 -15.61
N LYS A 95 -8.78 -2.37 -16.11
CA LYS A 95 -8.95 -2.98 -17.44
C LYS A 95 -9.82 -4.23 -17.39
N GLU A 96 -9.94 -4.83 -16.21
CA GLU A 96 -10.69 -6.06 -15.96
C GLU A 96 -12.15 -5.81 -15.53
N ALA A 97 -12.55 -4.54 -15.31
CA ALA A 97 -13.89 -4.10 -14.91
C ALA A 97 -14.61 -3.33 -16.02
#